data_AF-A0A842MWD9-F1
#
_entry.id   AF-A0A842MWD9-F1
#
_cell.length_a   1.000
_cell.length_b   1.000
_cell.length_c   1.000
_cell.angle_alpha   90.00
_cell.angle_beta   90.00
_cell.angle_gamma   90.00
#
_symmetry.space_group_name_H-M   'P 1'
#
loop_
_entity.id
_entity.type
_entity.pdbx_description
1 polymer ?
#
loop_
_entity_poly.entity_id
_entity_poly.type
_entity_poly.pdbx_seq_one_letter_code
_entity_poly.pdbx_strand_id
1 'polypeptide(L)'
;IARLMHLLGLKKVDLVAHDLHPDYSTSRLAPRLAETFQARTISVQHHHAHLCALMAEHGLDEIVGVAADGVGYGPDGTSWGGEVMVAGLDSYEHRGGLMKQMMPGGDLAAVYPARMVAGILWNHLDKEELDLILKEYCPNGFKYGEREREVVLRQLERKFNVFWSSSCGRVLDAISCLLGICCQRTYEGEPAIKLEAAAEGGDAGKATINSVVEKRDGKLVLNTSKLLLDVLSAMRKHVPRKQIAAAAQLAIARGLSQIALEVAQSEGIEVIGASGGVFCNRAITVAMRKEVEMAGLKFIRHELLPPGDGCLSVGQAVAASKMMKA
;
A
#
# COMPACT_ATOMS: atom_id res chain seq x y z
N ILE A 1 -8.71 -19.95 -19.74
CA ILE A 1 -9.37 -19.02 -20.70
C ILE A 1 -10.31 -19.77 -21.65
N ALA A 2 -9.82 -20.66 -22.53
CA ALA A 2 -10.67 -21.38 -23.51
C ALA A 2 -11.90 -22.09 -22.91
N ARG A 3 -11.75 -22.79 -21.78
CA ARG A 3 -12.87 -23.42 -21.07
C ARG A 3 -13.93 -22.41 -20.60
N LEU A 4 -13.50 -21.27 -20.05
CA LEU A 4 -14.41 -20.21 -19.61
C LEU A 4 -15.15 -19.58 -20.79
N MET A 5 -14.45 -19.33 -21.90
CA MET A 5 -15.07 -18.81 -23.12
C MET A 5 -16.14 -19.77 -23.65
N HIS A 6 -15.86 -21.08 -23.66
CA HIS A 6 -16.83 -22.09 -24.07
C HIS A 6 -18.06 -22.10 -23.16
N LEU A 7 -17.87 -22.11 -21.84
CA LEU A 7 -18.97 -22.12 -20.86
C LEU A 7 -19.84 -20.86 -20.93
N LEU A 8 -19.25 -19.71 -21.21
CA LEU A 8 -19.94 -18.42 -21.31
C LEU A 8 -20.47 -18.13 -22.71
N GLY A 9 -20.26 -19.02 -23.69
CA GLY A 9 -20.65 -18.81 -25.08
C GLY A 9 -19.91 -17.64 -25.76
N LEU A 10 -18.76 -17.22 -25.24
CA LEU A 10 -17.96 -16.12 -25.77
C LEU A 10 -17.23 -16.58 -27.05
N LYS A 11 -17.68 -16.06 -28.19
CA LYS A 11 -17.12 -16.37 -29.52
C LYS A 11 -15.92 -15.49 -29.90
N LYS A 12 -15.79 -14.33 -29.27
CA LYS A 12 -14.78 -13.32 -29.58
C LYS A 12 -14.32 -12.65 -28.29
N VAL A 13 -13.05 -12.25 -28.27
CA VAL A 13 -12.48 -11.35 -27.27
C VAL A 13 -12.09 -10.07 -28.00
N ASP A 14 -12.67 -8.94 -27.62
CA ASP A 14 -12.35 -7.65 -28.25
C ASP A 14 -11.07 -7.03 -27.68
N LEU A 15 -10.78 -7.32 -26.41
CA LEU A 15 -9.69 -6.71 -25.66
C LEU A 15 -9.06 -7.66 -24.65
N VAL A 16 -7.75 -7.54 -24.46
CA VAL A 16 -6.98 -8.16 -23.39
C VAL A 16 -6.42 -7.07 -22.47
N ALA A 17 -7.03 -6.89 -21.31
CA ALA A 17 -6.52 -5.98 -20.27
C ALA A 17 -5.42 -6.67 -19.45
N HIS A 18 -4.40 -5.91 -19.03
CA HIS A 18 -3.34 -6.40 -18.15
C HIS A 18 -2.79 -5.29 -17.26
N ASP A 19 -1.98 -5.67 -16.26
CA ASP A 19 -1.34 -4.70 -15.37
C ASP A 19 -0.31 -3.83 -16.11
N LEU A 20 -0.12 -2.60 -15.66
CA LEU A 20 0.90 -1.68 -16.17
C LEU A 20 2.33 -2.20 -15.96
N HIS A 21 2.57 -3.07 -14.98
CA HIS A 21 3.90 -3.60 -14.71
C HIS A 21 4.45 -4.37 -15.93
N PRO A 22 5.61 -3.96 -16.51
CA PRO A 22 6.14 -4.59 -17.73
C PRO A 22 6.65 -6.02 -17.51
N ASP A 23 7.26 -6.28 -16.34
CA ASP A 23 7.87 -7.58 -16.04
C ASP A 23 6.96 -8.66 -15.46
N TYR A 24 5.67 -8.38 -15.28
CA TYR A 24 4.74 -9.42 -14.84
C TYR A 24 4.58 -10.50 -15.92
N SER A 25 4.51 -11.75 -15.48
CA SER A 25 4.30 -12.90 -16.38
C SER A 25 2.97 -12.76 -17.16
N THR A 26 1.95 -12.20 -16.51
CA THR A 26 0.64 -11.89 -17.10
C THR A 26 0.73 -10.77 -18.14
N SER A 27 1.48 -9.70 -17.86
CA SER A 27 1.73 -8.62 -18.83
C SER A 27 2.50 -9.11 -20.05
N ARG A 28 3.51 -9.97 -19.87
CA ARG A 28 4.24 -10.61 -21.00
C ARG A 28 3.38 -11.59 -21.79
N LEU A 29 2.34 -12.15 -21.19
CA LEU A 29 1.40 -13.06 -21.85
C LEU A 29 0.34 -12.31 -22.67
N ALA A 30 -0.02 -11.08 -22.27
CA ALA A 30 -1.11 -10.33 -22.88
C ALA A 30 -0.96 -10.11 -24.40
N PRO A 31 0.22 -9.74 -24.96
CA PRO A 31 0.40 -9.62 -26.41
C PRO A 31 0.16 -10.93 -27.16
N ARG A 32 0.58 -12.07 -26.59
CA ARG A 32 0.38 -13.39 -27.21
C ARG A 32 -1.08 -13.79 -27.24
N LEU A 33 -1.82 -13.46 -26.18
CA LEU A 33 -3.28 -13.67 -26.13
C LEU A 33 -3.99 -12.75 -27.12
N ALA A 34 -3.58 -11.50 -27.21
CA ALA A 34 -4.14 -10.54 -28.15
C ALA A 34 -3.95 -10.98 -29.62
N GLU A 35 -2.77 -11.49 -29.97
CA GLU A 35 -2.53 -12.10 -31.29
C GLU A 35 -3.44 -13.31 -31.54
N THR A 36 -3.53 -14.23 -30.57
CA THR A 36 -4.38 -15.43 -30.66
C THR A 36 -5.86 -15.10 -30.86
N PHE A 37 -6.35 -14.06 -30.19
CA PHE A 37 -7.75 -13.66 -30.25
C PHE A 37 -8.05 -12.57 -31.28
N GLN A 38 -7.04 -12.07 -32.00
CA GLN A 38 -7.15 -10.89 -32.86
C GLN A 38 -7.75 -9.67 -32.11
N ALA A 39 -7.31 -9.50 -30.87
CA ALA A 39 -7.76 -8.46 -29.93
C ALA A 39 -6.70 -7.37 -29.76
N ARG A 40 -7.08 -6.24 -29.15
CA ARG A 40 -6.12 -5.21 -28.71
C ARG A 40 -5.73 -5.43 -27.25
N THR A 41 -4.56 -4.94 -26.85
CA THR A 41 -4.14 -4.90 -25.45
C THR A 41 -4.33 -3.52 -24.84
N ILE A 42 -4.76 -3.45 -23.59
CA ILE A 42 -4.73 -2.20 -22.79
C ILE A 42 -4.07 -2.52 -21.45
N SER A 43 -3.07 -1.72 -21.08
CA SER A 43 -2.51 -1.72 -19.74
C SER A 43 -3.35 -0.84 -18.82
N VAL A 44 -3.63 -1.33 -17.62
CA VAL A 44 -4.35 -0.60 -16.57
C VAL A 44 -3.45 -0.50 -15.35
N GLN A 45 -3.39 0.67 -14.74
CA GLN A 45 -2.58 0.87 -13.54
C GLN A 45 -3.16 0.08 -12.36
N HIS A 46 -2.28 -0.57 -11.59
CA HIS A 46 -2.64 -1.53 -10.55
C HIS A 46 -3.64 -0.99 -9.49
N HIS A 47 -3.37 0.19 -8.95
CA HIS A 47 -4.21 0.81 -7.93
C HIS A 47 -5.52 1.36 -8.51
N HIS A 48 -5.49 1.87 -9.74
CA HIS A 48 -6.69 2.24 -10.50
C HIS A 48 -7.58 1.02 -10.73
N ALA A 49 -7.00 -0.14 -11.07
CA ALA A 49 -7.76 -1.38 -11.19
C ALA A 49 -8.42 -1.81 -9.86
N HIS A 50 -7.73 -1.71 -8.72
CA HIS A 50 -8.36 -1.94 -7.40
C HIS A 50 -9.59 -1.05 -7.19
N LEU A 51 -9.49 0.24 -7.50
CA LEU A 51 -10.60 1.19 -7.37
C LEU A 51 -11.71 0.94 -8.39
N CYS A 52 -11.39 0.60 -9.64
CA CYS A 52 -12.38 0.24 -10.66
C CYS A 52 -13.15 -1.04 -10.30
N ALA A 53 -12.50 -2.01 -9.68
CA ALA A 53 -13.20 -3.20 -9.17
C ALA A 53 -14.21 -2.81 -8.08
N LEU A 54 -13.84 -1.90 -7.17
CA LEU A 54 -14.71 -1.41 -6.11
C LEU A 54 -15.89 -0.60 -6.66
N MET A 55 -15.62 0.32 -7.59
CA MET A 55 -16.65 1.10 -8.27
C MET A 55 -17.64 0.21 -9.04
N ALA A 56 -17.13 -0.79 -9.75
CA ALA A 56 -17.97 -1.74 -10.50
C ALA A 56 -18.90 -2.54 -9.58
N GLU A 57 -18.42 -2.94 -8.41
CA GLU A 57 -19.22 -3.67 -7.43
C GLU A 57 -20.37 -2.82 -6.86
N HIS A 58 -20.14 -1.51 -6.66
CA HIS A 58 -21.11 -0.58 -6.11
C HIS A 58 -21.93 0.20 -7.16
N GLY A 59 -21.67 -0.04 -8.45
CA GLY A 59 -22.36 0.67 -9.54
C GLY A 59 -22.05 2.18 -9.58
N LEU A 60 -20.83 2.57 -9.24
CA LEU A 60 -20.38 3.96 -9.22
C LEU A 60 -19.48 4.25 -10.42
N ASP A 61 -19.50 5.50 -10.90
CA ASP A 61 -18.64 5.95 -11.98
C ASP A 61 -17.43 6.77 -11.49
N GLU A 62 -17.50 7.36 -10.29
CA GLU A 62 -16.47 8.20 -9.70
C GLU A 62 -16.45 8.09 -8.16
N ILE A 63 -15.24 8.07 -7.58
CA ILE A 63 -15.00 8.11 -6.13
C ILE A 63 -13.69 8.83 -5.78
N VAL A 64 -13.54 9.22 -4.52
CA VAL A 64 -12.21 9.36 -3.91
C VAL A 64 -11.79 8.00 -3.37
N GLY A 65 -10.76 7.41 -3.96
CA GLY A 65 -10.28 6.07 -3.62
C GLY A 65 -8.98 6.11 -2.85
N VAL A 66 -8.91 5.34 -1.76
CA VAL A 66 -7.65 4.99 -1.10
C VAL A 66 -7.27 3.58 -1.52
N ALA A 67 -6.13 3.47 -2.21
CA ALA A 67 -5.59 2.21 -2.70
C ALA A 67 -4.32 1.88 -1.92
N ALA A 68 -4.41 0.92 -0.99
CA ALA A 68 -3.32 0.56 -0.09
C ALA A 68 -2.99 -0.93 -0.18
N ASP A 69 -1.75 -1.25 -0.53
CA ASP A 69 -1.31 -2.58 -0.93
C ASP A 69 0.14 -2.88 -0.44
N GLY A 70 0.66 -4.05 -0.84
CA GLY A 70 2.07 -4.37 -0.69
C GLY A 70 2.95 -3.74 -1.77
N VAL A 71 2.67 -3.97 -3.05
CA VAL A 71 3.39 -3.36 -4.16
C VAL A 71 2.50 -3.27 -5.41
N GLY A 72 2.30 -2.06 -5.92
CA GLY A 72 1.81 -1.85 -7.27
C GLY A 72 2.75 -0.99 -8.09
N TYR A 73 2.87 -1.28 -9.39
CA TYR A 73 3.74 -0.53 -10.28
C TYR A 73 3.19 0.89 -10.52
N GLY A 74 3.95 1.90 -10.09
CA GLY A 74 3.65 3.30 -10.33
C GLY A 74 3.99 3.71 -11.77
N PRO A 75 3.25 4.66 -12.38
CA PRO A 75 3.58 5.22 -13.69
C PRO A 75 4.96 5.88 -13.76
N ASP A 76 5.52 6.29 -12.62
CA ASP A 76 6.85 6.86 -12.47
C ASP A 76 7.95 5.81 -12.25
N GLY A 77 7.63 4.52 -12.39
CA GLY A 77 8.53 3.40 -12.16
C GLY A 77 8.83 3.13 -10.69
N THR A 78 8.15 3.81 -9.76
CA THR A 78 8.29 3.57 -8.31
C THR A 78 7.26 2.57 -7.80
N SER A 79 7.50 1.99 -6.62
CA SER A 79 6.58 1.03 -6.00
C SER A 79 5.51 1.76 -5.18
N TRP A 80 4.31 1.87 -5.73
CA TRP A 80 3.15 2.44 -5.05
C TRP A 80 2.54 1.41 -4.08
N GLY A 81 1.69 1.87 -3.15
CA GLY A 81 0.96 0.99 -2.24
C GLY A 81 0.27 1.69 -1.08
N GLY A 82 0.08 3.00 -1.16
CA GLY A 82 -0.58 3.78 -0.12
C GLY A 82 -1.10 5.10 -0.68
N GLU A 83 -1.82 5.04 -1.80
CA GLU A 83 -2.18 6.21 -2.60
C GLU A 83 -3.63 6.64 -2.36
N VAL A 84 -3.88 7.94 -2.46
CA VAL A 84 -5.21 8.55 -2.49
C VAL A 84 -5.40 9.19 -3.87
N MET A 85 -6.47 8.80 -4.53
CA MET A 85 -6.77 9.18 -5.91
C MET A 85 -8.22 9.65 -6.04
N VAL A 86 -8.46 10.56 -6.97
CA VAL A 86 -9.78 10.71 -7.58
C VAL A 86 -9.81 9.72 -8.73
N ALA A 87 -10.74 8.78 -8.69
CA ALA A 87 -10.80 7.69 -9.67
C ALA A 87 -12.16 7.69 -10.36
N GLY A 88 -12.12 7.78 -11.69
CA GLY A 88 -13.21 7.38 -12.56
C GLY A 88 -12.95 5.99 -13.15
N LEU A 89 -13.91 5.45 -13.91
CA LEU A 89 -13.72 4.13 -14.52
C LEU A 89 -12.65 4.10 -15.61
N ASP A 90 -12.39 5.20 -16.32
CA ASP A 90 -11.42 5.27 -17.43
C ASP A 90 -10.15 6.05 -17.10
N SER A 91 -10.13 6.78 -15.98
CA SER A 91 -9.09 7.72 -15.63
C SER A 91 -8.92 7.83 -14.12
N TYR A 92 -7.77 8.32 -13.68
CA TYR A 92 -7.49 8.60 -12.28
C TYR A 92 -6.52 9.76 -12.15
N GLU A 93 -6.63 10.48 -11.05
CA GLU A 93 -5.70 11.53 -10.65
C GLU A 93 -5.12 11.21 -9.28
N HIS A 94 -3.79 11.14 -9.17
CA HIS A 94 -3.10 10.91 -7.90
C HIS A 94 -3.04 12.21 -7.08
N ARG A 95 -3.76 12.26 -5.95
CA ARG A 95 -3.95 13.46 -5.11
C ARG A 95 -3.14 13.46 -3.82
N GLY A 96 -2.60 12.32 -3.40
CA GLY A 96 -1.81 12.21 -2.18
C GLY A 96 -1.62 10.77 -1.74
N GLY A 97 -1.16 10.58 -0.51
CA GLY A 97 -0.95 9.23 0.02
C GLY A 97 0.14 9.17 1.08
N LEU A 98 0.85 8.05 1.13
CA LEU A 98 2.00 7.88 2.01
C LEU A 98 3.26 8.52 1.44
N MET A 99 4.11 9.01 2.34
CA MET A 99 5.43 9.47 1.97
C MET A 99 6.23 8.35 1.31
N LYS A 100 6.92 8.70 0.21
CA LYS A 100 7.88 7.80 -0.43
C LYS A 100 9.08 7.57 0.49
N GLN A 101 9.39 6.31 0.72
CA GLN A 101 10.45 5.84 1.59
C GLN A 101 11.51 5.08 0.81
N MET A 102 12.75 5.11 1.30
CA MET A 102 13.84 4.35 0.71
C MET A 102 13.65 2.85 0.99
N MET A 103 13.89 2.04 -0.03
CA MET A 103 13.75 0.57 0.00
C MET A 103 15.07 -0.08 -0.44
N PRO A 104 16.04 -0.23 0.48
CA PRO A 104 17.37 -0.75 0.15
C PRO A 104 17.34 -2.24 -0.19
N GLY A 105 17.71 -2.58 -1.42
CA GLY A 105 17.72 -3.94 -1.94
C GLY A 105 16.39 -4.42 -2.56
N GLY A 106 15.42 -3.52 -2.79
CA GLY A 106 14.20 -3.85 -3.52
C GLY A 106 13.37 -4.92 -2.83
N ASP A 107 13.07 -6.02 -3.54
CA ASP A 107 12.30 -7.17 -3.03
C ASP A 107 12.86 -7.76 -1.72
N LEU A 108 14.17 -7.65 -1.48
CA LEU A 108 14.78 -8.08 -0.22
C LEU A 108 14.23 -7.32 0.98
N ALA A 109 13.81 -6.06 0.81
CA ALA A 109 13.21 -5.26 1.87
C ALA A 109 11.80 -5.72 2.23
N ALA A 110 11.08 -6.35 1.29
CA ALA A 110 9.81 -7.00 1.58
C ALA A 110 10.01 -8.35 2.28
N VAL A 111 11.12 -9.05 2.03
CA VAL A 111 11.47 -10.31 2.72
C VAL A 111 12.04 -10.07 4.12
N TYR A 112 12.87 -9.05 4.29
CA TYR A 112 13.55 -8.68 5.54
C TYR A 112 13.20 -7.24 5.91
N PRO A 113 12.12 -7.01 6.69
CA PRO A 113 11.59 -5.67 6.90
C PRO A 113 12.50 -4.71 7.67
N ALA A 114 13.55 -5.20 8.35
CA ALA A 114 14.55 -4.32 8.96
C ALA A 114 15.25 -3.41 7.93
N ARG A 115 15.31 -3.82 6.66
CA ARG A 115 15.75 -2.97 5.55
C ARG A 115 14.82 -1.78 5.34
N MET A 116 13.50 -1.97 5.49
CA MET A 116 12.54 -0.86 5.46
C MET A 116 12.68 0.05 6.68
N VAL A 117 12.90 -0.51 7.87
CA VAL A 117 13.20 0.31 9.06
C VAL A 117 14.41 1.21 8.81
N ALA A 118 15.50 0.66 8.27
CA ALA A 118 16.70 1.41 7.92
C ALA A 118 16.40 2.51 6.89
N GLY A 119 15.66 2.18 5.82
CA GLY A 119 15.32 3.14 4.76
C GLY A 119 14.40 4.28 5.23
N ILE A 120 13.42 4.00 6.09
CA ILE A 120 12.47 5.00 6.59
C ILE A 120 13.15 6.00 7.55
N LEU A 121 14.07 5.51 8.39
CA LEU A 121 14.75 6.31 9.40
C LEU A 121 16.03 6.99 8.89
N TRP A 122 16.55 6.61 7.71
CA TRP A 122 17.84 7.06 7.18
C TRP A 122 18.04 8.58 7.17
N ASN A 123 17.02 9.35 6.75
CA ASN A 123 17.13 10.82 6.64
C ASN A 123 16.81 11.55 7.95
N HIS A 124 16.55 10.83 9.04
CA HIS A 124 16.08 11.41 10.31
C HIS A 124 17.02 11.17 11.47
N LEU A 125 17.96 10.22 11.34
CA LEU A 125 18.92 9.85 12.36
C LEU A 125 20.31 9.83 11.73
N ASP A 126 21.34 10.07 12.53
CA ASP A 126 22.70 9.81 12.07
C ASP A 126 22.95 8.30 11.91
N LYS A 127 24.02 7.97 11.18
CA LYS A 127 24.32 6.58 10.79
C LYS A 127 24.60 5.72 12.02
N GLU A 128 25.30 6.27 13.00
CA GLU A 128 25.66 5.61 14.24
C GLU A 128 24.44 5.31 15.11
N GLU A 129 23.54 6.27 15.30
CA GLU A 129 22.27 6.09 16.04
C GLU A 129 21.39 5.06 15.33
N LEU A 130 21.28 5.12 14.00
CA LEU A 130 20.49 4.15 13.24
C LEU A 130 21.07 2.74 13.36
N ASP A 131 22.39 2.56 13.30
CA ASP A 131 23.01 1.25 13.50
C ASP A 131 22.70 0.67 14.89
N LEU A 132 22.78 1.50 15.93
CA LEU A 132 22.42 1.13 17.30
C LEU A 132 20.96 0.70 17.42
N ILE A 133 20.02 1.46 16.85
CA ILE A 133 18.59 1.12 16.84
C ILE A 133 18.34 -0.20 16.12
N LEU A 134 18.94 -0.39 14.94
CA LEU A 134 18.77 -1.63 14.17
C LEU A 134 19.36 -2.83 14.92
N LYS A 135 20.44 -2.65 15.68
CA LYS A 135 21.04 -3.68 16.52
C LYS A 135 20.17 -4.03 17.73
N GLU A 136 19.60 -3.03 18.39
CA GLU A 136 18.79 -3.19 19.60
C GLU A 136 17.39 -3.76 19.30
N TYR A 137 16.70 -3.18 18.32
CA TYR A 137 15.28 -3.45 18.07
C TYR A 137 15.05 -4.44 16.93
N CYS A 138 15.99 -4.57 16.00
CA CYS A 138 15.89 -5.48 14.85
C CYS A 138 17.02 -6.54 14.80
N PRO A 139 17.40 -7.21 15.92
CA PRO A 139 18.59 -8.07 15.97
C PRO A 139 18.54 -9.26 15.00
N ASN A 140 17.34 -9.79 14.75
CA ASN A 140 17.09 -10.91 13.82
C ASN A 140 16.53 -10.43 12.46
N GLY A 141 16.61 -9.12 12.18
CA GLY A 141 16.08 -8.51 10.96
C GLY A 141 16.97 -8.65 9.73
N PHE A 142 18.21 -9.11 9.92
CA PHE A 142 19.21 -9.28 8.85
C PHE A 142 19.65 -10.74 8.81
N LYS A 143 19.45 -11.41 7.67
CA LYS A 143 19.79 -12.82 7.44
C LYS A 143 21.24 -13.14 7.77
N TYR A 144 22.17 -12.26 7.41
CA TYR A 144 23.61 -12.42 7.66
C TYR A 144 24.13 -11.53 8.79
N GLY A 145 23.24 -11.07 9.68
CA GLY A 145 23.58 -10.31 10.89
C GLY A 145 24.27 -8.98 10.60
N GLU A 146 25.30 -8.66 11.39
CA GLU A 146 25.97 -7.34 11.38
C GLU A 146 26.57 -6.97 10.02
N ARG A 147 27.15 -7.94 9.30
CA ARG A 147 27.74 -7.70 7.98
C ARG A 147 26.71 -7.21 6.97
N GLU A 148 25.50 -7.78 6.99
CA GLU A 148 24.42 -7.34 6.12
C GLU A 148 23.92 -5.96 6.51
N ARG A 149 23.77 -5.68 7.82
CA ARG A 149 23.38 -4.37 8.32
C ARG A 149 24.33 -3.27 7.85
N GLU A 150 25.64 -3.46 7.97
CA GLU A 150 26.64 -2.51 7.45
C GLU A 150 26.52 -2.29 5.94
N VAL A 151 26.28 -3.36 5.17
CA VAL A 151 26.07 -3.25 3.71
C VAL A 151 24.83 -2.42 3.42
N VAL A 152 23.72 -2.63 4.13
CA VAL A 152 22.49 -1.86 3.97
C VAL A 152 22.70 -0.38 4.27
N LEU A 153 23.41 -0.04 5.35
CA LEU A 153 23.74 1.35 5.67
C LEU A 153 24.63 1.99 4.59
N ARG A 154 25.60 1.25 4.04
CA ARG A 154 26.41 1.70 2.90
C ARG A 154 25.58 1.86 1.61
N GLN A 155 24.58 1.02 1.38
CA GLN A 155 23.66 1.14 0.24
C GLN A 155 22.90 2.46 0.32
N LEU A 156 22.36 2.79 1.51
CA LEU A 156 21.64 4.03 1.76
C LEU A 156 22.55 5.26 1.60
N GLU A 157 23.74 5.23 2.20
CA GLU A 157 24.75 6.28 2.10
C GLU A 157 25.15 6.59 0.65
N ARG A 158 25.40 5.55 -0.15
CA ARG A 158 25.80 5.68 -1.55
C ARG A 158 24.63 5.77 -2.53
N LYS A 159 23.39 5.67 -2.04
CA LYS A 159 22.16 5.54 -2.85
C LYS A 159 22.28 4.45 -3.93
N PHE A 160 22.98 3.36 -3.61
CA PHE A 160 23.23 2.27 -4.54
C PHE A 160 22.26 1.12 -4.30
N ASN A 161 21.52 0.72 -5.33
CA ASN A 161 20.47 -0.32 -5.25
C ASN A 161 19.42 0.01 -4.16
N VAL A 162 19.02 1.29 -4.13
CA VAL A 162 17.98 1.82 -3.25
C VAL A 162 16.83 2.29 -4.13
N PHE A 163 15.66 1.71 -3.92
CA PHE A 163 14.44 2.07 -4.63
C PHE A 163 13.56 2.96 -3.76
N TRP A 164 12.51 3.53 -4.34
CA TRP A 164 11.54 4.35 -3.62
C TRP A 164 10.18 3.67 -3.61
N SER A 165 9.51 3.70 -2.46
CA SER A 165 8.17 3.14 -2.33
C SER A 165 7.28 3.95 -1.39
N SER A 166 6.02 4.14 -1.78
CA SER A 166 4.92 4.66 -0.94
C SER A 166 4.04 3.53 -0.38
N SER A 167 4.56 2.29 -0.35
CA SER A 167 3.79 1.13 0.08
C SER A 167 3.39 1.16 1.56
N CYS A 168 2.08 1.10 1.80
CA CYS A 168 1.52 0.95 3.14
C CYS A 168 1.88 -0.41 3.74
N GLY A 169 1.89 -1.48 2.93
CA GLY A 169 2.37 -2.79 3.36
C GLY A 169 3.81 -2.75 3.87
N ARG A 170 4.72 -2.05 3.18
CA ARG A 170 6.12 -1.92 3.62
C ARG A 170 6.28 -1.09 4.90
N VAL A 171 5.43 -0.07 5.10
CA VAL A 171 5.40 0.70 6.36
C VAL A 171 4.92 -0.18 7.52
N LEU A 172 3.86 -0.97 7.31
CA LEU A 172 3.38 -1.94 8.30
C LEU A 172 4.44 -3.01 8.62
N ASP A 173 5.15 -3.49 7.60
CA ASP A 173 6.22 -4.46 7.80
C ASP A 173 7.38 -3.87 8.64
N ALA A 174 7.73 -2.60 8.41
CA ALA A 174 8.74 -1.91 9.20
C ALA A 174 8.32 -1.76 10.67
N ILE A 175 7.06 -1.38 10.93
CA ILE A 175 6.51 -1.28 12.29
C ILE A 175 6.53 -2.65 12.98
N SER A 176 6.10 -3.70 12.27
CA SER A 176 6.11 -5.08 12.75
C SER A 176 7.52 -5.53 13.16
N CYS A 177 8.52 -5.27 12.32
CA CYS A 177 9.90 -5.64 12.60
C CYS A 177 10.49 -4.82 13.73
N LEU A 178 10.23 -3.51 13.80
CA LEU A 178 10.71 -2.64 14.86
C LEU A 178 10.15 -3.05 16.22
N LEU A 179 8.89 -3.48 16.28
CA LEU A 179 8.27 -4.05 17.47
C LEU A 179 8.73 -5.48 17.79
N GLY A 180 9.62 -6.07 16.98
CA GLY A 180 10.10 -7.44 17.14
C GLY A 180 9.00 -8.50 16.97
N ILE A 181 7.95 -8.21 16.19
CA ILE A 181 6.81 -9.11 15.93
C ILE A 181 7.14 -10.04 14.76
N CYS A 182 7.63 -9.49 13.65
CA CYS A 182 8.03 -10.27 12.48
C CYS A 182 9.20 -9.59 11.76
N CYS A 183 10.33 -10.29 11.74
CA CYS A 183 11.59 -9.80 11.18
C CYS A 183 11.96 -10.46 9.84
N GLN A 184 11.21 -11.49 9.44
CA GLN A 184 11.36 -12.18 8.16
C GLN A 184 9.98 -12.61 7.65
N ARG A 185 9.71 -12.31 6.38
CA ARG A 185 8.51 -12.73 5.66
C ARG A 185 8.74 -14.09 4.99
N THR A 186 7.88 -15.04 5.30
CA THR A 186 7.83 -16.42 4.78
C THR A 186 6.63 -16.65 3.85
N TYR A 187 5.59 -15.81 3.97
CA TYR A 187 4.46 -15.76 3.04
C TYR A 187 3.98 -14.32 2.83
N GLU A 188 3.16 -14.10 1.81
CA GLU A 188 2.70 -12.76 1.44
C GLU A 188 1.91 -12.08 2.57
N GLY A 189 2.27 -10.82 2.88
CA GLY A 189 1.62 -10.03 3.92
C GLY A 189 1.91 -10.45 5.37
N GLU A 190 2.77 -11.45 5.62
CA GLU A 190 3.00 -11.99 6.97
C GLU A 190 3.27 -10.94 8.06
N PRO A 191 4.18 -9.95 7.88
CA PRO A 191 4.46 -9.02 8.95
C PRO A 191 3.26 -8.11 9.26
N ALA A 192 2.56 -7.60 8.23
CA ALA A 192 1.34 -6.82 8.40
C ALA A 192 0.22 -7.62 9.11
N ILE A 193 0.02 -8.89 8.74
CA ILE A 193 -0.98 -9.78 9.37
C ILE A 193 -0.63 -10.01 10.85
N LYS A 194 0.64 -10.30 11.16
CA LYS A 194 1.09 -10.51 12.54
C LYS A 194 1.01 -9.23 13.37
N LEU A 195 1.26 -8.06 12.77
CA LEU A 195 1.10 -6.77 13.42
C LEU A 195 -0.36 -6.50 13.81
N GLU A 196 -1.31 -6.83 12.92
CA GLU A 196 -2.74 -6.72 13.21
C GLU A 196 -3.12 -7.59 14.41
N ALA A 197 -2.73 -8.87 14.39
CA ALA A 197 -2.99 -9.79 15.49
C ALA A 197 -2.36 -9.32 16.82
N ALA A 198 -1.15 -8.77 16.78
CA ALA A 198 -0.47 -8.24 17.95
C ALA A 198 -1.13 -6.98 18.53
N ALA A 199 -1.92 -6.25 17.73
CA ALA A 199 -2.67 -5.08 18.17
C ALA A 199 -4.02 -5.42 18.80
N GLU A 200 -4.48 -6.68 18.72
CA GLU A 200 -5.77 -7.09 19.26
C GLU A 200 -5.86 -6.83 20.77
N GLY A 201 -6.96 -6.19 21.20
CA GLY A 201 -7.15 -5.77 22.59
C GLY A 201 -6.21 -4.65 23.05
N GLY A 202 -5.49 -4.01 22.13
CA GLY A 202 -4.75 -2.78 22.37
C GLY A 202 -5.68 -1.56 22.44
N ASP A 203 -5.44 -0.72 23.44
CA ASP A 203 -5.94 0.64 23.58
C ASP A 203 -4.96 1.62 22.94
N ALA A 204 -5.30 2.07 21.73
CA ALA A 204 -4.52 3.04 20.96
C ALA A 204 -4.31 4.38 21.71
N GLY A 205 -5.14 4.72 22.69
CA GLY A 205 -4.97 5.94 23.51
C GLY A 205 -3.78 5.88 24.46
N LYS A 206 -3.18 4.70 24.67
CA LYS A 206 -2.03 4.49 25.57
C LYS A 206 -0.67 4.66 24.90
N ALA A 207 -0.62 4.92 23.59
CA ALA A 207 0.60 5.24 22.86
C ALA A 207 0.37 6.49 22.00
N THR A 208 1.27 7.46 22.11
CA THR A 208 1.18 8.68 21.30
C THR A 208 1.92 8.46 19.98
N ILE A 209 1.16 8.19 18.91
CA ILE A 209 1.67 8.09 17.55
C ILE A 209 0.85 9.03 16.68
N ASN A 210 1.51 10.05 16.12
CA ASN A 210 0.82 11.13 15.43
C ASN A 210 0.70 10.85 13.93
N SER A 211 -0.48 11.09 13.36
CA SER A 211 -0.72 11.13 11.92
C SER A 211 -0.42 12.54 11.39
N VAL A 212 0.82 12.78 10.96
CA VAL A 212 1.22 14.09 10.42
C VAL A 212 1.08 14.11 8.91
N VAL A 213 0.05 14.80 8.43
CA VAL A 213 -0.19 15.06 7.01
C VAL A 213 0.42 16.42 6.64
N GLU A 214 1.19 16.45 5.57
CA GLU A 214 1.87 17.65 5.08
C GLU A 214 1.73 17.78 3.56
N LYS A 215 1.80 19.02 3.07
CA LYS A 215 1.76 19.27 1.62
C LYS A 215 3.18 19.15 1.04
N ARG A 216 3.36 18.26 0.06
CA ARG A 216 4.62 18.08 -0.71
C ARG A 216 4.29 18.02 -2.19
N ASP A 217 5.02 18.81 -2.99
CA ASP A 217 4.85 18.85 -4.45
C ASP A 217 3.38 19.01 -4.90
N GLY A 218 2.62 19.84 -4.17
CA GLY A 218 1.22 20.09 -4.44
C GLY A 218 0.23 19.04 -3.89
N LYS A 219 0.71 17.90 -3.37
CA LYS A 219 -0.11 16.79 -2.87
C LYS A 219 -0.05 16.66 -1.35
N LEU A 220 -1.06 16.06 -0.75
CA LEU A 220 -1.10 15.77 0.68
C LEU A 220 -0.44 14.42 0.96
N VAL A 221 0.47 14.38 1.93
CA VAL A 221 1.32 13.22 2.19
C VAL A 221 1.37 12.92 3.69
N LEU A 222 1.08 11.68 4.08
CA LEU A 222 1.28 11.19 5.45
C LEU A 222 2.77 10.93 5.70
N ASN A 223 3.34 11.61 6.69
CA ASN A 223 4.73 11.47 7.08
C ASN A 223 4.98 10.19 7.87
N THR A 224 5.25 9.11 7.14
CA THR A 224 5.50 7.78 7.68
C THR A 224 6.85 7.67 8.42
N SER A 225 7.80 8.56 8.17
CA SER A 225 9.04 8.63 8.94
C SER A 225 8.79 9.14 10.36
N LYS A 226 8.01 10.22 10.51
CA LYS A 226 7.61 10.72 11.84
C LYS A 226 6.77 9.70 12.59
N LEU A 227 5.89 8.97 11.89
CA LEU A 227 5.14 7.86 12.48
C LEU A 227 6.08 6.79 13.05
N LEU A 228 7.11 6.37 12.31
CA LEU A 228 8.06 5.36 12.78
C LEU A 228 8.98 5.86 13.91
N LEU A 229 9.31 7.16 13.93
CA LEU A 229 10.00 7.80 15.06
C LEU A 229 9.14 7.82 16.32
N ASP A 230 7.83 8.07 16.21
CA ASP A 230 6.90 8.02 17.34
C ASP A 230 6.78 6.58 17.88
N VAL A 231 6.74 5.58 17.00
CA VAL A 231 6.81 4.15 17.38
C VAL A 231 8.08 3.87 18.19
N LEU A 232 9.25 4.29 17.70
CA LEU A 232 10.53 4.15 18.39
C LEU A 232 10.52 4.86 19.76
N SER A 233 9.98 6.07 19.83
CA SER A 233 9.86 6.83 21.08
C SER A 233 8.98 6.10 22.10
N ALA A 234 7.85 5.54 21.67
CA ALA A 234 6.97 4.75 22.53
C ALA A 234 7.65 3.47 23.03
N MET A 235 8.48 2.83 22.20
CA MET A 235 9.28 1.68 22.60
C MET A 235 10.33 2.04 23.66
N ARG A 236 11.07 3.14 23.46
CA ARG A 236 12.04 3.67 24.44
C ARG A 236 11.38 4.03 25.78
N LYS A 237 10.10 4.40 25.76
CA LYS A 237 9.27 4.63 26.96
C LYS A 237 8.66 3.36 27.56
N HIS A 238 9.03 2.18 27.05
CA HIS A 238 8.51 0.88 27.48
C HIS A 238 6.98 0.75 27.42
N VAL A 239 6.33 1.48 26.50
CA VAL A 239 4.89 1.28 26.26
C VAL A 239 4.67 -0.15 25.75
N PRO A 240 3.65 -0.88 26.25
CA PRO A 240 3.46 -2.27 25.82
C PRO A 240 3.23 -2.35 24.30
N ARG A 241 3.92 -3.30 23.64
CA ARG A 241 3.94 -3.43 22.17
C ARG A 241 2.56 -3.47 21.53
N LYS A 242 1.59 -4.14 22.17
CA LYS A 242 0.19 -4.17 21.71
C LYS A 242 -0.46 -2.79 21.59
N GLN A 243 -0.12 -1.85 22.50
CA GLN A 243 -0.64 -0.49 22.46
C GLN A 243 -0.02 0.28 21.30
N ILE A 244 1.29 0.10 21.09
CA ILE A 244 2.03 0.74 20.00
C ILE A 244 1.51 0.21 18.64
N ALA A 245 1.31 -1.10 18.51
CA ALA A 245 0.76 -1.71 17.30
C ALA A 245 -0.67 -1.21 16.98
N ALA A 246 -1.53 -1.07 17.99
CA ALA A 246 -2.87 -0.51 17.82
C ALA A 246 -2.84 0.97 17.42
N ALA A 247 -2.03 1.78 18.11
CA ALA A 247 -1.89 3.20 17.83
C ALA A 247 -1.27 3.47 16.45
N ALA A 248 -0.31 2.66 16.00
CA ALA A 248 0.36 2.85 14.73
C ALA A 248 -0.59 2.59 13.55
N GLN A 249 -1.37 1.50 13.62
CA GLN A 249 -2.38 1.21 12.60
C GLN A 249 -3.49 2.26 12.59
N LEU A 250 -3.92 2.74 13.78
CA LEU A 250 -4.87 3.85 13.88
C LEU A 250 -4.33 5.15 13.27
N ALA A 251 -3.04 5.46 13.48
CA ALA A 251 -2.40 6.64 12.93
C ALA A 251 -2.31 6.58 11.39
N ILE A 252 -2.01 5.40 10.81
CA ILE A 252 -2.04 5.20 9.35
C ILE A 252 -3.46 5.42 8.83
N ALA A 253 -4.46 4.77 9.44
CA ALA A 253 -5.85 4.88 9.02
C ALA A 253 -6.33 6.33 9.06
N ARG A 254 -6.03 7.06 10.15
CA ARG A 254 -6.38 8.48 10.31
C ARG A 254 -5.69 9.38 9.28
N GLY A 255 -4.39 9.18 9.06
CA GLY A 255 -3.65 9.97 8.09
C GLY A 255 -4.20 9.80 6.67
N LEU A 256 -4.47 8.56 6.25
CA LEU A 256 -5.09 8.30 4.94
C LEU A 256 -6.53 8.82 4.87
N SER A 257 -7.31 8.69 5.95
CA SER A 257 -8.68 9.24 6.03
C SER A 257 -8.67 10.75 5.90
N GLN A 258 -7.76 11.44 6.59
CA GLN A 258 -7.63 12.89 6.52
C GLN A 258 -7.34 13.33 5.08
N ILE A 259 -6.38 12.69 4.41
CA ILE A 259 -6.05 13.02 3.01
C ILE A 259 -7.28 12.78 2.11
N ALA A 260 -7.97 11.64 2.25
CA ALA A 260 -9.15 11.34 1.47
C ALA A 260 -10.30 12.33 1.70
N LEU A 261 -10.54 12.74 2.95
CA LEU A 261 -11.55 13.73 3.31
C LEU A 261 -11.24 15.11 2.74
N GLU A 262 -9.99 15.57 2.83
CA GLU A 262 -9.57 16.85 2.24
C GLU A 262 -9.74 16.85 0.71
N VAL A 263 -9.38 15.73 0.05
CA VAL A 263 -9.56 15.58 -1.39
C VAL A 263 -11.04 15.56 -1.76
N ALA A 264 -11.85 14.77 -1.05
CA ALA A 264 -13.30 14.67 -1.26
C ALA A 264 -13.98 16.03 -1.14
N GLN A 265 -13.62 16.80 -0.11
CA GLN A 265 -14.14 18.16 0.07
C GLN A 265 -13.72 19.10 -1.07
N SER A 266 -12.46 19.01 -1.53
CA SER A 266 -11.96 19.88 -2.62
C SER A 266 -12.61 19.59 -3.97
N GLU A 267 -13.00 18.33 -4.22
CA GLU A 267 -13.58 17.87 -5.48
C GLU A 267 -15.11 17.79 -5.44
N GLY A 268 -15.73 17.94 -4.27
CA GLY A 268 -17.18 17.81 -4.11
C GLY A 268 -17.68 16.37 -4.26
N ILE A 269 -16.83 15.37 -4.00
CA ILE A 269 -17.15 13.95 -4.11
C ILE A 269 -17.56 13.41 -2.73
N GLU A 270 -18.77 12.86 -2.61
CA GLU A 270 -19.32 12.44 -1.32
C GLU A 270 -18.99 10.98 -0.93
N VAL A 271 -18.38 10.23 -1.84
CA VAL A 271 -18.10 8.79 -1.66
C VAL A 271 -16.61 8.54 -1.59
N ILE A 272 -16.16 7.98 -0.47
CA ILE A 272 -14.79 7.52 -0.27
C ILE A 272 -14.76 5.99 -0.27
N GLY A 273 -13.96 5.42 -1.16
CA GLY A 273 -13.74 3.98 -1.27
C GLY A 273 -12.35 3.55 -0.81
N ALA A 274 -12.25 2.32 -0.31
CA ALA A 274 -11.00 1.71 0.11
C ALA A 274 -10.81 0.33 -0.52
N SER A 275 -9.68 0.13 -1.21
CA SER A 275 -9.31 -1.14 -1.85
C SER A 275 -7.79 -1.36 -1.84
N GLY A 276 -7.33 -2.54 -2.21
CA GLY A 276 -5.96 -3.02 -2.03
C GLY A 276 -5.81 -3.92 -0.80
N GLY A 277 -4.78 -4.77 -0.83
CA GLY A 277 -4.58 -5.85 0.15
C GLY A 277 -4.48 -5.41 1.61
N VAL A 278 -4.11 -4.16 1.90
CA VAL A 278 -4.06 -3.63 3.28
C VAL A 278 -5.47 -3.53 3.88
N PHE A 279 -6.53 -3.37 3.09
CA PHE A 279 -7.89 -3.29 3.62
C PHE A 279 -8.52 -4.64 4.01
N CYS A 280 -7.76 -5.74 3.87
CA CYS A 280 -8.02 -6.96 4.65
C CYS A 280 -7.83 -6.73 6.16
N ASN A 281 -7.00 -5.75 6.53
CA ASN A 281 -6.76 -5.38 7.92
C ASN A 281 -7.99 -4.69 8.50
N ARG A 282 -8.65 -5.36 9.45
CA ARG A 282 -9.88 -4.90 10.06
C ARG A 282 -9.67 -3.65 10.91
N ALA A 283 -8.54 -3.53 11.60
CA ALA A 283 -8.25 -2.37 12.44
C ALA A 283 -8.19 -1.08 11.60
N ILE A 284 -7.50 -1.12 10.47
CA ILE A 284 -7.39 0.01 9.54
C ILE A 284 -8.74 0.29 8.88
N THR A 285 -9.41 -0.73 8.34
CA THR A 285 -10.68 -0.58 7.62
C THR A 285 -11.78 -0.02 8.51
N VAL A 286 -11.91 -0.49 9.76
CA VAL A 286 -12.91 0.02 10.71
C VAL A 286 -12.60 1.44 11.15
N ALA A 287 -11.33 1.75 11.42
CA ALA A 287 -10.93 3.10 11.79
C ALA A 287 -11.22 4.09 10.66
N MET A 288 -10.84 3.76 9.42
CA MET A 288 -11.08 4.63 8.27
C MET A 288 -12.58 4.84 8.00
N ARG A 289 -13.38 3.77 8.05
CA ARG A 289 -14.85 3.89 7.96
C ARG A 289 -15.38 4.89 8.96
N LYS A 290 -14.98 4.75 10.23
CA LYS A 290 -15.46 5.61 11.31
C LYS A 290 -15.11 7.08 11.07
N GLU A 291 -13.85 7.38 10.70
CA GLU A 291 -13.42 8.74 10.42
C GLU A 291 -14.20 9.35 9.23
N VAL A 292 -14.43 8.59 8.18
CA VAL A 292 -15.19 9.02 6.99
C VAL A 292 -16.66 9.27 7.31
N GLU A 293 -17.33 8.33 7.98
CA GLU A 293 -18.75 8.45 8.33
C GLU A 293 -19.00 9.55 9.37
N MET A 294 -18.06 9.78 10.29
CA MET A 294 -18.13 10.90 11.24
C MET A 294 -18.04 12.26 10.55
N ALA A 295 -17.37 12.35 9.41
CA ALA A 295 -17.32 13.54 8.57
C ALA A 295 -18.56 13.71 7.68
N GLY A 296 -19.53 12.78 7.74
CA GLY A 296 -20.78 12.82 6.98
C GLY A 296 -20.69 12.31 5.55
N LEU A 297 -19.56 11.70 5.15
CA LEU A 297 -19.38 11.11 3.82
C LEU A 297 -19.68 9.61 3.82
N LYS A 298 -19.96 9.05 2.64
CA LYS A 298 -20.21 7.61 2.48
C LYS A 298 -18.90 6.84 2.33
N PHE A 299 -18.67 5.86 3.20
CA PHE A 299 -17.56 4.93 3.06
C PHE A 299 -17.99 3.64 2.34
N ILE A 300 -17.26 3.21 1.32
CA ILE A 300 -17.48 1.94 0.62
C ILE A 300 -16.25 1.04 0.68
N ARG A 301 -16.50 -0.27 0.69
CA ARG A 301 -15.49 -1.33 0.63
C ARG A 301 -16.07 -2.50 -0.18
N HIS A 302 -15.22 -3.46 -0.54
CA HIS A 302 -15.70 -4.68 -1.14
C HIS A 302 -16.52 -5.54 -0.16
N GLU A 303 -17.58 -6.15 -0.69
CA GLU A 303 -18.51 -7.10 -0.07
C GLU A 303 -18.53 -8.43 -0.83
N LEU A 304 -18.50 -8.38 -2.16
CA LEU A 304 -18.50 -9.54 -3.06
C LEU A 304 -17.09 -9.93 -3.51
N LEU A 305 -16.25 -8.94 -3.84
CA LEU A 305 -14.88 -9.17 -4.29
C LEU A 305 -13.89 -9.12 -3.10
N PRO A 306 -12.71 -9.75 -3.20
CA PRO A 306 -11.66 -9.51 -2.22
C PRO A 306 -11.06 -8.12 -2.44
N PRO A 307 -10.64 -7.38 -1.38
CA PRO A 307 -9.96 -6.10 -1.57
C PRO A 307 -8.52 -6.23 -2.09
N GLY A 308 -7.90 -7.42 -2.00
CA GLY A 308 -6.58 -7.68 -2.57
C GLY A 308 -6.62 -8.06 -4.05
N ASP A 309 -5.48 -8.53 -4.58
CA ASP A 309 -5.23 -8.75 -6.01
C ASP A 309 -6.21 -9.69 -6.74
N GLY A 310 -7.00 -10.47 -6.00
CA GLY A 310 -8.06 -11.30 -6.55
C GLY A 310 -9.14 -10.51 -7.30
N CYS A 311 -9.32 -9.21 -7.04
CA CYS A 311 -10.31 -8.38 -7.75
C CYS A 311 -9.74 -7.68 -9.00
N LEU A 312 -8.43 -7.65 -9.19
CA LEU A 312 -7.78 -6.85 -10.23
C LEU A 312 -8.30 -7.16 -11.63
N SER A 313 -8.56 -8.43 -11.94
CA SER A 313 -9.08 -8.82 -13.26
C SER A 313 -10.44 -8.19 -13.58
N VAL A 314 -11.30 -7.98 -12.57
CA VAL A 314 -12.60 -7.30 -12.73
C VAL A 314 -12.37 -5.81 -12.97
N GLY A 315 -11.55 -5.18 -12.15
CA GLY A 315 -11.22 -3.76 -12.29
C GLY A 315 -10.56 -3.43 -13.63
N GLN A 316 -9.61 -4.26 -14.06
CA GLN A 316 -8.95 -4.18 -15.37
C GLN A 316 -9.96 -4.31 -16.53
N ALA A 317 -10.88 -5.27 -16.46
CA ALA A 317 -11.89 -5.45 -17.50
C ALA A 317 -12.83 -4.24 -17.61
N VAL A 318 -13.28 -3.68 -16.48
CA VAL A 318 -14.15 -2.51 -16.44
C VAL A 318 -13.42 -1.27 -16.96
N ALA A 319 -12.20 -1.02 -16.47
CA ALA A 319 -11.43 0.15 -16.87
C ALA A 319 -11.11 0.14 -18.36
N ALA A 320 -10.61 -0.99 -18.85
CA ALA A 320 -10.23 -1.14 -20.23
C ALA A 320 -11.44 -1.07 -21.19
N SER A 321 -12.62 -1.52 -20.75
CA SER A 321 -13.87 -1.36 -21.51
C SER A 321 -14.29 0.10 -21.68
N LYS A 322 -14.07 0.93 -20.65
CA LYS A 322 -14.41 2.35 -20.67
C LYS A 322 -13.37 3.18 -21.44
N MET A 323 -12.08 2.89 -21.26
CA MET A 323 -10.98 3.51 -22.03
C MET A 323 -11.11 3.29 -23.54
N MET A 324 -11.72 2.19 -23.98
CA MET A 324 -11.94 1.93 -25.42
C MET A 324 -13.06 2.80 -26.02
N LYS A 325 -14.00 3.29 -25.21
CA LYS A 325 -15.14 4.10 -25.68
C LYS A 325 -14.84 5.60 -25.70
N ALA A 326 -13.82 6.04 -24.99
CA ALA A 326 -13.29 7.40 -25.00
C ALA A 326 -12.48 7.67 -26.28
#